data_AF-A0A942FWU7-F1
#
_entry.id   AF-A0A942FWU7-F1
#
_cell.length_a   1.000
_cell.length_b   1.000
_cell.length_c   1.000
_cell.angle_alpha   90.00
_cell.angle_beta   90.00
_cell.angle_gamma   90.00
#
_symmetry.space_group_name_H-M   'P 1'
#
loop_
_entity.id
_entity.type
_entity.pdbx_description
1 polymer ?
#
loop_
_entity_poly.entity_id
_entity_poly.type
_entity_poly.pdbx_seq_one_letter_code
_entity_poly.pdbx_strand_id
1 'polypeptide(L)'
;MLYNFPFDAEAHIRSLDGQLQKVSIIRKAADNSYLAEYNGIHCSAVFNPFFNRFYVDDVRDIISEARDTGRDRKMENKIRTNAAACRDELAPLYGTYPGKHRSAYLELNPSEWSLGADYNSEIGIANPFAVWHSLIYRIPIPATLRGSAVAALLEDPEVLRLAETVFEGHIIEWDGNNQAGYLTKDGVEALETLERTLEEGRFSEDDHVSVWSVEDWLFEWEFSPGKTLEQAAEIIETGAEEEGVLLVGDVLEWLQKNHSAKTPSYDR
;
A
#
# COMPACT_ATOMS: atom_id res chain seq x y z
N MET A 1 37.73 -9.38 -6.80
CA MET A 1 38.03 -10.81 -7.01
C MET A 1 36.79 -11.45 -7.63
N LEU A 2 36.88 -11.94 -8.86
CA LEU A 2 35.82 -12.72 -9.49
C LEU A 2 35.99 -14.16 -8.99
N TYR A 3 35.10 -14.61 -8.10
CA TYR A 3 35.07 -16.02 -7.71
C TYR A 3 34.42 -16.82 -8.85
N ASN A 4 35.14 -17.82 -9.37
CA ASN A 4 34.54 -18.81 -10.26
C ASN A 4 33.73 -19.78 -9.40
N PHE A 5 32.46 -19.95 -9.71
CA PHE A 5 31.59 -20.91 -9.04
C PHE A 5 31.49 -22.23 -9.84
N PRO A 6 31.28 -23.39 -9.20
CA PRO A 6 31.27 -23.59 -7.75
C PRO A 6 32.69 -23.63 -7.15
N PHE A 7 32.84 -23.26 -5.87
CA PHE A 7 34.10 -23.42 -5.14
C PHE A 7 33.88 -23.81 -3.68
N ASP A 8 34.86 -24.50 -3.09
CA ASP A 8 34.81 -24.90 -1.69
C ASP A 8 35.31 -23.78 -0.77
N ALA A 9 34.61 -23.57 0.36
CA ALA A 9 34.96 -22.59 1.37
C ALA A 9 34.74 -23.14 2.79
N GLU A 10 35.40 -22.53 3.77
CA GLU A 10 35.02 -22.69 5.17
C GLU A 10 33.90 -21.70 5.52
N ALA A 11 32.82 -22.20 6.11
CA ALA A 11 31.69 -21.41 6.55
C ALA A 11 31.27 -21.74 7.98
N HIS A 12 30.73 -20.74 8.68
CA HIS A 12 30.06 -20.94 9.95
C HIS A 12 28.68 -21.54 9.69
N ILE A 13 28.44 -22.73 10.23
CA ILE A 13 27.18 -23.47 10.05
C ILE A 13 26.26 -23.19 11.21
N ARG A 14 25.03 -22.82 10.88
CA ARG A 14 24.05 -22.45 11.88
C ARG A 14 23.60 -23.63 12.75
N SER A 15 23.34 -24.79 12.18
CA SER A 15 22.95 -25.99 12.94
C SER A 15 24.01 -26.45 13.95
N LEU A 16 25.27 -26.03 13.76
CA LEU A 16 26.39 -26.34 14.63
C LEU A 16 26.79 -25.16 15.53
N ASP A 17 25.85 -24.28 15.85
CA ASP A 17 26.06 -23.08 16.68
C ASP A 17 27.23 -22.20 16.17
N GLY A 18 27.38 -22.12 14.85
CA GLY A 18 28.43 -21.34 14.21
C GLY A 18 29.80 -22.02 14.19
N GLN A 19 29.90 -23.34 14.34
CA GLN A 19 31.16 -24.03 14.08
C GLN A 19 31.54 -23.97 12.59
N LEU A 20 32.84 -23.93 12.33
CA LEU A 20 33.38 -23.93 10.96
C LEU A 20 33.29 -25.33 10.35
N GLN A 21 32.71 -25.40 9.17
CA GLN A 21 32.73 -26.59 8.32
C GLN A 21 33.02 -26.22 6.88
N LYS A 22 33.38 -27.24 6.10
CA LYS A 22 33.55 -27.12 4.66
C LYS A 22 32.19 -27.14 3.97
N VAL A 23 31.98 -26.20 3.06
CA VAL A 23 30.78 -26.10 2.20
C VAL A 23 31.20 -25.81 0.77
N SER A 24 30.33 -26.10 -0.18
CA SER A 24 30.54 -25.71 -1.59
C SER A 24 29.64 -24.51 -1.91
N ILE A 25 30.23 -23.36 -2.23
CA ILE A 25 29.47 -22.19 -2.69
C ILE A 25 29.17 -22.39 -4.17
N ILE A 26 27.89 -22.52 -4.50
CA ILE A 26 27.40 -22.94 -5.81
C ILE A 26 27.21 -21.76 -6.75
N ARG A 27 26.69 -20.62 -6.27
CA ARG A 27 26.57 -19.36 -7.03
C ARG A 27 26.24 -18.18 -6.14
N LYS A 28 26.47 -16.97 -6.64
CA LYS A 28 25.90 -15.73 -6.07
C LYS A 28 24.42 -15.62 -6.48
N ALA A 29 23.52 -15.48 -5.50
CA ALA A 29 22.08 -15.38 -5.71
C ALA A 29 21.60 -13.92 -5.77
N ALA A 30 22.18 -13.04 -4.94
CA ALA A 30 21.99 -11.59 -4.91
C ALA A 30 23.24 -10.92 -4.31
N ASP A 31 23.20 -9.63 -3.94
CA ASP A 31 24.42 -8.89 -3.58
C ASP A 31 25.28 -9.52 -2.46
N ASN A 32 24.71 -9.82 -1.30
CA ASN A 32 25.40 -10.58 -0.26
C ASN A 32 24.72 -11.91 0.07
N SER A 33 24.04 -12.49 -0.92
CA SER A 33 23.35 -13.77 -0.80
C SER A 33 23.94 -14.77 -1.79
N TYR A 34 24.24 -15.97 -1.31
CA TYR A 34 24.88 -17.04 -2.04
C TYR A 34 24.09 -18.33 -1.82
N LEU A 35 24.09 -19.18 -2.85
CA LEU A 35 23.63 -20.56 -2.73
C LEU A 35 24.83 -21.40 -2.32
N ALA A 36 24.71 -22.13 -1.22
CA ALA A 36 25.72 -23.07 -0.75
C ALA A 36 25.14 -24.49 -0.69
N GLU A 37 25.99 -25.50 -0.85
CA GLU A 37 25.66 -26.89 -0.57
C GLU A 37 26.38 -27.33 0.70
N TYR A 38 25.62 -27.87 1.65
CA TYR A 38 26.14 -28.47 2.88
C TYR A 38 25.42 -29.80 3.13
N ASN A 39 26.18 -30.89 3.25
CA ASN A 39 25.67 -32.26 3.43
C ASN A 39 24.62 -32.69 2.37
N GLY A 40 24.79 -32.27 1.12
CA GLY A 40 23.85 -32.59 0.02
C GLY A 40 22.56 -31.77 0.04
N ILE A 41 22.48 -30.74 0.88
CA ILE A 41 21.35 -29.82 0.97
C ILE A 41 21.79 -28.45 0.44
N HIS A 42 20.98 -27.87 -0.45
CA HIS A 42 21.16 -26.48 -0.88
C HIS A 42 20.58 -25.50 0.15
N CYS A 43 21.40 -24.56 0.60
CA CYS A 43 21.12 -23.63 1.69
C CYS A 43 21.49 -22.19 1.29
N SER A 44 20.91 -21.20 1.99
CA SER A 44 21.33 -19.81 1.85
C SER A 44 22.65 -19.56 2.60
N ALA A 45 23.47 -18.66 2.05
CA ALA A 45 24.70 -18.22 2.66
C ALA A 45 24.92 -16.71 2.47
N VAL A 46 25.57 -16.08 3.44
CA VAL A 46 26.00 -14.67 3.37
C VAL A 46 27.51 -14.58 3.56
N PHE A 47 28.15 -13.64 2.89
CA PHE A 47 29.59 -13.43 3.00
C PHE A 47 29.90 -12.26 3.94
N ASN A 48 30.80 -12.48 4.88
CA ASN A 48 31.31 -11.42 5.75
C ASN A 48 32.73 -11.02 5.30
N PRO A 49 32.92 -9.82 4.71
CA PRO A 49 34.22 -9.40 4.19
C PRO A 49 35.24 -9.09 5.30
N PHE A 50 34.81 -8.75 6.52
CA PHE A 50 35.71 -8.45 7.63
C PHE A 50 36.43 -9.68 8.16
N PHE A 51 35.77 -10.84 8.11
CA PHE A 51 36.34 -12.12 8.53
C PHE A 51 36.68 -13.04 7.35
N ASN A 52 36.43 -12.59 6.11
CA ASN A 52 36.62 -13.35 4.88
C ASN A 52 36.01 -14.76 4.95
N ARG A 53 34.79 -14.86 5.49
CA ARG A 53 34.11 -16.14 5.76
C ARG A 53 32.63 -16.08 5.39
N PHE A 54 32.08 -17.24 5.04
CA PHE A 54 30.66 -17.41 4.80
C PHE A 54 29.93 -17.84 6.07
N TYR A 55 28.65 -17.49 6.16
CA TYR A 55 27.73 -17.96 7.18
C TYR A 55 26.56 -18.64 6.46
N VAL A 56 26.32 -19.92 6.76
CA VAL A 56 25.34 -20.76 6.07
C VAL A 56 24.18 -21.05 7.01
N ASP A 57 22.95 -20.75 6.57
CA ASP A 57 21.73 -21.10 7.29
C ASP A 57 21.15 -22.41 6.74
N ASP A 58 21.61 -23.52 7.30
CA ASP A 58 21.19 -24.88 6.92
C ASP A 58 19.93 -25.36 7.66
N VAL A 59 19.27 -24.49 8.43
CA VAL A 59 18.11 -24.84 9.26
C VAL A 59 16.82 -24.21 8.75
N ARG A 60 16.84 -22.94 8.33
CA ARG A 60 15.63 -22.21 7.92
C ARG A 60 15.45 -22.09 6.40
N ASP A 61 16.55 -22.14 5.64
CA ASP A 61 16.54 -21.87 4.20
C ASP A 61 16.96 -23.10 3.37
N ILE A 62 16.37 -24.26 3.65
CA ILE A 62 16.55 -25.46 2.81
C ILE A 62 15.83 -25.23 1.47
N ILE A 63 16.61 -25.14 0.40
CA ILE A 63 16.14 -24.92 -0.96
C ILE A 63 15.96 -26.30 -1.61
N SER A 64 14.71 -26.79 -1.66
CA SER A 64 14.37 -28.02 -2.39
C SER A 64 14.64 -27.87 -3.90
N GLU A 65 15.06 -28.93 -4.59
CA GLU A 65 15.31 -28.95 -6.05
C GLU A 65 14.13 -28.39 -6.90
N ALA A 66 12.89 -28.46 -6.39
CA ALA A 66 11.71 -27.84 -7.02
C ALA A 66 11.75 -26.29 -7.07
N ARG A 67 12.67 -25.65 -6.34
CA ARG A 67 12.92 -24.19 -6.38
C ARG A 67 14.06 -23.81 -7.34
N ASP A 68 14.72 -24.79 -7.97
CA ASP A 68 15.92 -24.59 -8.81
C ASP A 68 15.62 -24.43 -10.31
N THR A 69 14.36 -24.54 -10.73
CA THR A 69 13.97 -24.07 -12.06
C THR A 69 13.54 -22.62 -11.97
N GLY A 70 14.40 -21.71 -12.47
CA GLY A 70 14.13 -20.29 -12.69
C GLY A 70 12.97 -19.97 -13.66
N ARG A 71 11.92 -20.80 -13.67
CA ARG A 71 10.65 -20.63 -14.36
C ARG A 71 9.44 -20.58 -13.41
N ASP A 72 9.59 -20.90 -12.12
CA ASP A 72 8.44 -20.97 -11.19
C ASP A 72 8.24 -19.75 -10.27
N ARG A 73 9.15 -18.77 -10.26
CA ARG A 73 8.87 -17.47 -9.59
C ARG A 73 7.80 -16.63 -10.30
N LYS A 74 7.48 -16.94 -11.56
CA LYS A 74 6.42 -16.24 -12.31
C LYS A 74 4.99 -16.63 -11.91
N MET A 75 4.80 -17.63 -11.04
CA MET A 75 3.46 -18.10 -10.69
C MET A 75 2.92 -17.61 -9.33
N GLU A 76 3.73 -16.90 -8.52
CA GLU A 76 3.29 -16.38 -7.20
C GLU A 76 3.51 -14.87 -7.00
N ASN A 77 3.94 -14.11 -8.01
CA ASN A 77 4.05 -12.65 -7.95
C ASN A 77 2.71 -11.94 -8.25
N LYS A 78 1.61 -12.41 -7.66
CA LYS A 78 0.35 -11.68 -7.77
C LYS A 78 0.44 -10.42 -6.89
N ILE A 79 0.33 -9.25 -7.50
CA ILE A 79 0.25 -7.97 -6.76
C ILE A 79 -0.91 -8.06 -5.76
N ARG A 80 -0.62 -7.75 -4.50
CA ARG A 80 -1.62 -7.68 -3.43
C ARG A 80 -2.25 -6.29 -3.43
N THR A 81 -3.57 -6.23 -3.32
CA THR A 81 -4.31 -4.95 -3.30
C THR A 81 -5.32 -4.89 -2.16
N ASN A 82 -5.65 -3.67 -1.73
CA ASN A 82 -6.74 -3.41 -0.78
C ASN A 82 -8.09 -3.11 -1.48
N ALA A 83 -8.24 -3.48 -2.76
CA ALA A 83 -9.43 -3.19 -3.56
C ALA A 83 -10.73 -3.70 -2.92
N ALA A 84 -10.70 -4.90 -2.35
CA ALA A 84 -11.86 -5.49 -1.68
C ALA A 84 -12.28 -4.71 -0.43
N ALA A 85 -11.35 -4.08 0.29
CA ALA A 85 -11.68 -3.25 1.44
C ALA A 85 -12.32 -1.94 1.01
N CYS A 86 -11.85 -1.34 -0.08
CA CYS A 86 -12.38 -0.07 -0.58
C CYS A 86 -13.75 -0.21 -1.25
N ARG A 87 -14.01 -1.32 -1.96
CA ARG A 87 -15.08 -1.43 -2.97
C ARG A 87 -16.45 -0.94 -2.53
N ASP A 88 -16.86 -1.29 -1.32
CA ASP A 88 -18.21 -1.07 -0.81
C ASP A 88 -18.31 0.19 0.05
N GLU A 89 -17.20 0.92 0.24
CA GLU A 89 -17.20 2.18 0.98
C GLU A 89 -17.62 3.35 0.08
N LEU A 90 -18.48 4.23 0.60
CA LEU A 90 -18.91 5.43 -0.14
C LEU A 90 -17.71 6.32 -0.51
N ALA A 91 -16.81 6.58 0.44
CA ALA A 91 -15.66 7.46 0.25
C ALA A 91 -14.42 7.00 1.06
N PRO A 92 -13.78 5.86 0.71
CA PRO A 92 -12.74 5.24 1.54
C PRO A 92 -11.49 6.08 1.72
N LEU A 93 -11.25 7.03 0.83
CA LEU A 93 -10.07 7.89 0.86
C LEU A 93 -10.37 9.23 1.57
N TYR A 94 -11.61 9.47 1.97
CA TYR A 94 -12.03 10.72 2.56
C TYR A 94 -11.82 10.72 4.08
N GLY A 95 -10.56 10.84 4.51
CA GLY A 95 -10.21 10.97 5.93
C GLY A 95 -10.43 12.39 6.47
N THR A 96 -11.41 12.58 7.36
CA THR A 96 -11.61 13.87 8.07
C THR A 96 -10.96 13.89 9.45
N TYR A 97 -10.10 14.87 9.70
CA TYR A 97 -9.82 15.44 11.05
C TYR A 97 -10.42 16.87 11.03
N PRO A 98 -10.89 17.43 12.15
CA PRO A 98 -11.96 18.43 12.20
C PRO A 98 -11.72 19.59 11.21
N GLY A 99 -12.38 19.50 10.06
CA GLY A 99 -12.44 20.55 9.03
C GLY A 99 -11.32 20.63 7.98
N LYS A 100 -10.39 19.66 7.87
CA LYS A 100 -9.38 19.66 6.78
C LYS A 100 -9.35 18.35 6.01
N HIS A 101 -9.70 18.43 4.73
CA HIS A 101 -9.48 17.36 3.75
C HIS A 101 -7.99 17.06 3.61
N ARG A 102 -7.65 15.78 3.48
CA ARG A 102 -6.27 15.30 3.33
C ARG A 102 -6.05 14.73 1.94
N SER A 103 -4.81 14.82 1.45
CA SER A 103 -4.47 14.22 0.16
C SER A 103 -4.55 12.70 0.25
N ALA A 104 -5.13 12.10 -0.79
CA ALA A 104 -5.12 10.66 -1.00
C ALA A 104 -4.04 10.28 -2.02
N TYR A 105 -3.62 9.02 -1.98
CA TYR A 105 -2.57 8.50 -2.84
C TYR A 105 -2.79 7.03 -3.21
N LEU A 106 -2.28 6.67 -4.38
CA LEU A 106 -1.97 5.29 -4.77
C LEU A 106 -0.54 4.99 -4.29
N GLU A 107 -0.36 3.99 -3.45
CA GLU A 107 0.92 3.53 -2.94
C GLU A 107 1.41 2.28 -3.67
N LEU A 108 2.63 2.37 -4.17
CA LEU A 108 3.40 1.29 -4.78
C LEU A 108 4.48 0.86 -3.78
N ASN A 109 4.40 -0.38 -3.31
CA ASN A 109 5.40 -0.96 -2.42
C ASN A 109 6.07 -2.17 -3.09
N PRO A 110 7.20 -1.96 -3.79
CA PRO A 110 7.94 -3.02 -4.48
C PRO A 110 8.41 -4.15 -3.55
N SER A 111 8.82 -3.81 -2.31
CA SER A 111 9.36 -4.79 -1.35
C SER A 111 8.29 -5.78 -0.88
N GLU A 112 7.05 -5.30 -0.75
CA GLU A 112 5.91 -6.12 -0.35
C GLU A 112 5.07 -6.63 -1.53
N TRP A 113 5.44 -6.28 -2.77
CA TRP A 113 4.67 -6.59 -3.96
C TRP A 113 3.19 -6.19 -3.82
N SER A 114 2.96 -4.98 -3.32
CA SER A 114 1.62 -4.49 -3.00
C SER A 114 1.33 -3.12 -3.63
N LEU A 115 0.08 -2.96 -4.05
CA LEU A 115 -0.49 -1.76 -4.62
C LEU A 115 -1.75 -1.43 -3.83
N GLY A 116 -1.80 -0.27 -3.18
CA GLY A 116 -2.93 0.12 -2.35
C GLY A 116 -3.31 1.57 -2.53
N ALA A 117 -4.54 1.93 -2.16
CA ALA A 117 -4.97 3.32 -2.07
C ALA A 117 -5.27 3.68 -0.61
N ASP A 118 -4.79 4.83 -0.17
CA ASP A 118 -5.01 5.32 1.19
C ASP A 118 -4.93 6.86 1.23
N TYR A 119 -5.21 7.45 2.39
CA TYR A 119 -5.08 8.88 2.65
C TYR A 119 -3.97 9.17 3.64
N ASN A 120 -3.45 10.40 3.61
CA ASN A 120 -2.36 10.78 4.49
C ASN A 120 -2.88 11.04 5.91
N SER A 121 -2.59 10.19 6.90
CA SER A 121 -3.01 10.40 8.30
C SER A 121 -2.08 11.31 9.13
N GLU A 122 -0.89 11.65 8.64
CA GLU A 122 0.12 12.44 9.37
C GLU A 122 -0.08 13.97 9.26
N ILE A 123 0.11 14.71 10.35
CA ILE A 123 -0.01 16.18 10.37
C ILE A 123 1.36 16.78 10.00
N GLY A 124 1.54 17.26 8.77
CA GLY A 124 2.75 17.97 8.34
C GLY A 124 3.09 17.85 6.85
N ILE A 125 4.23 18.42 6.45
CA ILE A 125 4.81 18.34 5.08
C ILE A 125 5.93 17.26 5.03
N ALA A 126 6.13 16.52 6.12
CA ALA A 126 7.17 15.50 6.17
C ALA A 126 6.83 14.37 5.20
N ASN A 127 7.73 14.10 4.26
CA ASN A 127 7.62 12.92 3.41
C ASN A 127 8.06 11.71 4.26
N PRO A 128 7.28 10.61 4.34
CA PRO A 128 7.72 9.43 5.06
C PRO A 128 9.09 8.98 4.58
N PHE A 129 9.95 8.52 5.50
CA PHE A 129 11.32 8.10 5.20
C PHE A 129 11.39 7.15 3.99
N ALA A 130 10.47 6.20 3.90
CA ALA A 130 10.38 5.25 2.80
C ALA A 130 10.10 5.90 1.44
N VAL A 131 9.29 6.97 1.39
CA VAL A 131 9.04 7.73 0.16
C VAL A 131 10.27 8.57 -0.18
N TRP A 132 10.87 9.24 0.81
CA TRP A 132 12.06 10.06 0.61
C TRP A 132 13.24 9.26 0.06
N HIS A 133 13.43 8.03 0.55
CA HIS A 133 14.46 7.11 0.08
C HIS A 133 14.02 6.22 -1.08
N SER A 134 12.87 6.50 -1.73
CA SER A 134 12.37 5.73 -2.89
C SER A 134 12.23 4.22 -2.63
N LEU A 135 11.94 3.83 -1.38
CA LEU A 135 11.63 2.46 -0.99
C LEU A 135 10.16 2.12 -1.28
N ILE A 136 9.29 3.14 -1.28
CA ILE A 136 7.89 3.10 -1.73
C ILE A 136 7.62 4.35 -2.58
N TYR A 137 6.60 4.29 -3.44
CA TYR A 137 6.17 5.42 -4.26
C TYR A 137 4.71 5.74 -3.96
N ARG A 138 4.36 7.03 -3.93
CA ARG A 138 2.99 7.50 -3.70
C ARG A 138 2.60 8.47 -4.79
N ILE A 139 1.56 8.14 -5.55
CA ILE A 139 1.02 8.97 -6.62
C ILE A 139 -0.28 9.61 -6.12
N PRO A 140 -0.44 10.94 -6.16
CA PRO A 140 -1.67 11.57 -5.71
C PRO A 140 -2.90 11.09 -6.50
N ILE A 141 -4.00 10.84 -5.78
CA ILE A 141 -5.32 10.58 -6.37
C ILE A 141 -6.38 11.41 -5.63
N PRO A 142 -7.54 11.69 -6.26
CA PRO A 142 -8.60 12.43 -5.59
C PRO A 142 -9.14 11.68 -4.37
N ALA A 143 -9.27 12.35 -3.22
CA ALA A 143 -9.82 11.71 -2.02
C ALA A 143 -11.35 11.54 -2.07
N THR A 144 -12.01 12.18 -3.04
CA THR A 144 -13.45 12.07 -3.28
C THR A 144 -13.81 10.85 -4.13
N LEU A 145 -12.86 9.98 -4.49
CA LEU A 145 -13.18 8.78 -5.24
C LEU A 145 -14.07 7.84 -4.42
N ARG A 146 -15.10 7.31 -5.09
CA ARG A 146 -15.94 6.24 -4.56
C ARG A 146 -15.14 4.95 -4.40
N GLY A 147 -15.54 4.12 -3.46
CA GLY A 147 -14.92 2.82 -3.24
C GLY A 147 -14.87 1.94 -4.47
N SER A 148 -15.94 1.95 -5.27
CA SER A 148 -16.02 1.23 -6.54
C SER A 148 -14.99 1.71 -7.57
N ALA A 149 -14.76 3.02 -7.67
CA ALA A 149 -13.76 3.61 -8.56
C ALA A 149 -12.32 3.29 -8.10
N VAL A 150 -12.06 3.35 -6.79
CA VAL A 150 -10.77 2.95 -6.20
C VAL A 150 -10.50 1.47 -6.44
N ALA A 151 -11.49 0.60 -6.23
CA ALA A 151 -11.35 -0.83 -6.49
C ALA A 151 -11.12 -1.11 -7.99
N ALA A 152 -11.83 -0.42 -8.88
CA ALA A 152 -11.63 -0.53 -10.32
C ALA A 152 -10.23 -0.09 -10.74
N LEU A 153 -9.67 0.96 -10.13
CA LEU A 153 -8.29 1.39 -10.36
C LEU A 153 -7.28 0.31 -9.93
N LEU A 154 -7.45 -0.26 -8.74
CA LEU A 154 -6.55 -1.27 -8.17
C LEU A 154 -6.62 -2.63 -8.89
N GLU A 155 -7.68 -2.86 -9.67
CA GLU A 155 -7.88 -4.08 -10.45
C GLU A 155 -7.67 -3.86 -11.96
N ASP A 156 -7.40 -2.63 -12.36
CA ASP A 156 -7.17 -2.26 -13.75
C ASP A 156 -5.93 -3.03 -14.27
N PRO A 157 -6.08 -3.85 -15.34
CA PRO A 157 -4.98 -4.65 -15.87
C PRO A 157 -3.77 -3.81 -16.30
N GLU A 158 -3.98 -2.60 -16.82
CA GLU A 158 -2.90 -1.72 -17.24
C GLU A 158 -2.17 -1.12 -16.04
N VAL A 159 -2.91 -0.71 -15.00
CA VAL A 159 -2.32 -0.23 -13.75
C VAL A 159 -1.50 -1.33 -13.09
N LEU A 160 -2.03 -2.55 -12.99
CA LEU A 160 -1.32 -3.70 -12.44
C LEU A 160 -0.05 -4.03 -13.23
N ARG A 161 -0.10 -3.96 -14.57
CA ARG A 161 1.06 -4.20 -15.43
C ARG A 161 2.15 -3.14 -15.26
N LEU A 162 1.76 -1.87 -15.15
CA LEU A 162 2.69 -0.77 -14.88
C LEU A 162 3.32 -0.92 -13.48
N ALA A 163 2.51 -1.21 -12.46
CA ALA A 163 3.01 -1.47 -11.10
C ALA A 163 3.97 -2.66 -11.06
N GLU A 164 3.67 -3.76 -11.76
CA GLU A 164 4.57 -4.92 -11.88
C GLU A 164 5.91 -4.52 -12.50
N THR A 165 5.89 -3.67 -13.54
CA THR A 165 7.12 -3.18 -14.20
C THR A 165 7.95 -2.31 -13.25
N VAL A 166 7.29 -1.46 -12.44
CA VAL A 166 7.95 -0.69 -11.37
C VAL A 166 8.58 -1.63 -10.34
N PHE A 167 7.87 -2.67 -9.91
CA PHE A 167 8.34 -3.57 -8.86
C PHE A 167 9.50 -4.46 -9.32
N GLU A 168 9.42 -5.01 -10.54
CA GLU A 168 10.52 -5.78 -11.15
C GLU A 168 11.75 -4.91 -11.39
N GLY A 169 11.55 -3.63 -11.69
CA GLY A 169 12.59 -2.65 -11.91
C GLY A 169 13.17 -2.02 -10.64
N HIS A 170 12.70 -2.37 -9.44
CA HIS A 170 13.14 -1.76 -8.19
C HIS A 170 14.39 -2.42 -7.62
N ILE A 171 15.34 -1.59 -7.20
CA ILE A 171 16.63 -1.99 -6.65
C ILE A 171 16.85 -1.22 -5.35
N ILE A 172 17.23 -1.91 -4.28
CA ILE A 172 17.63 -1.28 -3.02
C ILE A 172 19.13 -1.45 -2.84
N GLU A 173 19.84 -0.33 -2.71
CA GLU A 173 21.28 -0.29 -2.45
C GLU A 173 21.60 0.53 -1.20
N TRP A 174 22.77 0.30 -0.61
CA TRP A 174 23.28 1.10 0.49
C TRP A 174 24.06 2.31 -0.06
N ASP A 175 23.63 3.53 0.24
CA ASP A 175 24.21 4.78 -0.30
C ASP A 175 25.41 5.32 0.49
N GLY A 176 25.83 4.59 1.54
CA GLY A 176 26.86 5.00 2.49
C GLY A 176 26.32 5.42 3.85
N ASN A 177 25.05 5.82 3.94
CA ASN A 177 24.39 6.22 5.19
C ASN A 177 23.03 5.54 5.43
N ASN A 178 22.28 5.24 4.37
CA ASN A 178 20.95 4.63 4.42
C ASN A 178 20.75 3.62 3.28
N GLN A 179 19.65 2.85 3.36
CA GLN A 179 19.13 2.12 2.21
C GLN A 179 18.37 3.09 1.30
N ALA A 180 18.73 3.13 0.02
CA ALA A 180 18.10 3.96 -0.99
C ALA A 180 17.58 3.05 -2.13
N GLY A 181 16.35 3.32 -2.55
CA GLY A 181 15.72 2.66 -3.69
C GLY A 181 16.02 3.39 -5.00
N TYR A 182 16.14 2.62 -6.06
CA TYR A 182 16.35 3.08 -7.42
C TYR A 182 15.48 2.27 -8.37
N LEU A 183 15.05 2.89 -9.47
CA LEU A 183 14.37 2.20 -10.56
C LEU A 183 15.31 2.03 -11.74
N THR A 184 15.23 0.87 -12.39
CA THR A 184 15.71 0.72 -13.76
C THR A 184 14.99 1.69 -14.69
N LYS A 185 15.53 1.89 -15.90
CA LYS A 185 14.91 2.74 -16.92
C LYS A 185 13.44 2.37 -17.17
N ASP A 186 13.16 1.08 -17.34
CA ASP A 186 11.81 0.59 -17.62
C ASP A 186 10.86 0.84 -16.42
N GLY A 187 11.38 0.72 -15.19
CA GLY A 187 10.63 1.06 -13.97
C GLY A 187 10.31 2.55 -13.88
N VAL A 188 11.23 3.44 -14.27
CA VAL A 188 10.98 4.89 -14.32
C VAL A 188 9.90 5.21 -15.37
N GLU A 189 10.04 4.70 -16.59
CA GLU A 189 9.07 4.95 -17.66
C GLU A 189 7.67 4.44 -17.30
N ALA A 190 7.57 3.31 -16.58
CA ALA A 190 6.31 2.77 -16.08
C ALA A 190 5.69 3.65 -14.98
N LEU A 191 6.49 4.14 -14.03
CA LEU A 191 6.02 5.03 -12.97
C LEU A 191 5.49 6.36 -13.55
N GLU A 192 6.26 7.00 -14.45
CA GLU A 192 5.86 8.25 -15.12
C GLU A 192 4.58 8.05 -15.96
N THR A 193 4.44 6.90 -16.61
CA THR A 193 3.22 6.56 -17.36
C THR A 193 2.02 6.41 -16.45
N LEU A 194 2.20 5.77 -15.28
CA LEU A 194 1.14 5.63 -14.29
C LEU A 194 0.72 6.98 -13.71
N GLU A 195 1.69 7.83 -13.35
CA GLU A 195 1.45 9.20 -12.87
C GLU A 195 0.63 10.01 -13.89
N ARG A 196 1.09 10.05 -15.14
CA ARG A 196 0.38 10.77 -16.21
C ARG A 196 -1.03 10.24 -16.43
N THR A 197 -1.21 8.92 -16.37
CA THR A 197 -2.53 8.31 -16.53
C THR A 197 -3.50 8.76 -15.44
N LEU A 198 -3.02 8.90 -14.20
CA LEU A 198 -3.84 9.33 -13.05
C LEU A 198 -4.13 10.83 -13.06
N GLU A 199 -3.22 11.66 -13.59
CA GLU A 199 -3.43 13.10 -13.74
C GLU A 199 -4.36 13.47 -14.90
N GLU A 200 -4.28 12.75 -16.03
CA GLU A 200 -4.99 13.08 -17.26
C GLU A 200 -6.36 12.38 -17.35
N GLY A 201 -7.37 12.92 -16.65
CA GLY A 201 -8.77 12.60 -16.92
C GLY A 201 -9.16 11.12 -16.73
N ARG A 202 -8.46 10.41 -15.83
CA ARG A 202 -8.73 8.99 -15.51
C ARG A 202 -10.14 8.76 -14.98
N PHE A 203 -10.63 9.73 -14.20
CA PHE A 203 -11.85 9.65 -13.42
C PHE A 203 -12.91 10.56 -14.02
N SER A 204 -14.11 10.01 -14.17
CA SER A 204 -15.32 10.71 -14.56
C SER A 204 -16.03 11.32 -13.34
N GLU A 205 -17.00 12.20 -13.55
CA GLU A 205 -17.79 12.77 -12.44
C GLU A 205 -18.49 11.68 -11.59
N ASP A 206 -18.91 10.58 -12.22
CA ASP A 206 -19.58 9.44 -11.55
C ASP A 206 -18.64 8.65 -10.63
N ASP A 207 -17.32 8.76 -10.83
CA ASP A 207 -16.32 8.12 -9.97
C ASP A 207 -16.16 8.85 -8.63
N HIS A 208 -16.76 10.03 -8.48
CA HIS A 208 -16.66 10.86 -7.29
C HIS A 208 -17.93 10.82 -6.42
N VAL A 209 -17.73 10.95 -5.11
CA VAL A 209 -18.81 11.35 -4.19
C VAL A 209 -19.03 12.85 -4.24
N SER A 210 -20.28 13.26 -4.07
CA SER A 210 -20.60 14.65 -3.81
C SER A 210 -20.38 14.93 -2.33
N VAL A 211 -19.61 15.96 -1.97
CA VAL A 211 -19.31 16.25 -0.56
C VAL A 211 -20.09 17.49 -0.12
N TRP A 212 -20.90 17.34 0.92
CA TRP A 212 -21.74 18.41 1.46
C TRP A 212 -21.58 18.55 2.97
N SER A 213 -21.61 19.78 3.48
CA SER A 213 -21.76 19.96 4.92
C SER A 213 -23.19 19.59 5.33
N VAL A 214 -23.36 19.06 6.54
CA VAL A 214 -24.70 18.78 7.09
C VAL A 214 -25.58 20.03 7.10
N GLU A 215 -24.99 21.20 7.38
CA GLU A 215 -25.72 22.47 7.44
C GLU A 215 -26.27 22.90 6.07
N ASP A 216 -25.45 22.80 5.02
CA ASP A 216 -25.87 23.16 3.67
C ASP A 216 -26.90 22.16 3.12
N TRP A 217 -26.70 20.87 3.39
CA TRP A 217 -27.59 19.82 2.92
C TRP A 217 -28.98 19.89 3.57
N LEU A 218 -29.04 20.21 4.87
CA LEU A 218 -30.28 20.22 5.64
C LEU A 218 -30.91 21.61 5.76
N PHE A 219 -30.42 22.61 5.03
CA PHE A 219 -30.88 24.00 5.15
C PHE A 219 -32.42 24.15 5.02
N GLU A 220 -33.04 23.38 4.13
CA GLU A 220 -34.51 23.38 3.90
C GLU A 220 -35.23 22.17 4.48
N TRP A 221 -34.57 21.37 5.33
CA TRP A 221 -35.15 20.12 5.82
C TRP A 221 -36.27 20.35 6.84
N GLU A 222 -37.38 19.64 6.67
CA GLU A 222 -38.53 19.63 7.57
C GLU A 222 -38.69 18.31 8.32
N PHE A 223 -38.93 18.40 9.63
CA PHE A 223 -39.10 17.23 10.48
C PHE A 223 -40.43 16.52 10.20
N SER A 224 -40.36 15.25 9.81
CA SER A 224 -41.55 14.41 9.65
C SER A 224 -42.16 14.03 11.02
N PRO A 225 -43.43 14.34 11.29
CA PRO A 225 -44.07 14.00 12.56
C PRO A 225 -44.05 12.48 12.83
N GLY A 226 -43.80 12.09 14.08
CA GLY A 226 -43.92 10.69 14.53
C GLY A 226 -42.64 9.84 14.43
N LYS A 227 -41.50 10.42 14.07
CA LYS A 227 -40.18 9.78 14.19
C LYS A 227 -39.38 10.37 15.36
N THR A 228 -38.37 9.67 15.86
CA THR A 228 -37.38 10.25 16.78
C THR A 228 -36.29 11.00 16.00
N LEU A 229 -35.45 11.79 16.67
CA LEU A 229 -34.34 12.49 16.02
C LEU A 229 -33.30 11.52 15.47
N GLU A 230 -33.08 10.40 16.17
CA GLU A 230 -32.16 9.33 15.75
C GLU A 230 -32.67 8.65 14.48
N GLN A 231 -33.96 8.34 14.42
CA GLN A 231 -34.57 7.79 13.21
C GLN A 231 -34.53 8.78 12.04
N ALA A 232 -34.68 10.08 12.31
CA ALA A 232 -34.56 11.10 11.29
C ALA A 232 -33.12 11.21 10.78
N ALA A 233 -32.12 11.16 11.66
CA ALA A 233 -30.71 11.16 11.31
C ALA A 233 -30.36 9.97 10.40
N GLU A 234 -30.75 8.75 10.81
CA GLU A 234 -30.50 7.53 10.04
C GLU A 234 -31.09 7.60 8.62
N ILE A 235 -32.30 8.16 8.47
CA ILE A 235 -32.95 8.34 7.15
C ILE A 235 -32.19 9.36 6.29
N ILE A 236 -31.74 10.46 6.89
CA ILE A 236 -30.98 11.49 6.20
C ILE A 236 -29.65 10.92 5.71
N GLU A 237 -28.93 10.22 6.58
CA GLU A 237 -27.63 9.62 6.27
C GLU A 237 -27.76 8.56 5.18
N THR A 238 -28.75 7.67 5.31
CA THR A 238 -29.03 6.64 4.29
C THR A 238 -29.43 7.27 2.95
N GLY A 239 -30.31 8.28 2.96
CA GLY A 239 -30.73 8.97 1.74
C GLY A 239 -29.58 9.71 1.05
N ALA A 240 -28.70 10.36 1.82
CA ALA A 240 -27.51 11.00 1.29
C ALA A 240 -26.56 9.96 0.66
N GLU A 241 -26.32 8.83 1.33
CA GLU A 241 -25.48 7.75 0.79
C GLU A 241 -26.07 7.15 -0.50
N GLU A 242 -27.39 6.94 -0.58
CA GLU A 242 -28.09 6.49 -1.80
C GLU A 242 -27.95 7.49 -2.95
N GLU A 243 -27.91 8.80 -2.67
CA GLU A 243 -27.63 9.86 -3.65
C GLU A 243 -26.13 10.01 -3.96
N GLY A 244 -25.26 9.23 -3.31
CA GLY A 244 -23.81 9.31 -3.47
C GLY A 244 -23.19 10.56 -2.83
N VAL A 245 -23.83 11.06 -1.77
CA VAL A 245 -23.46 12.26 -1.03
C VAL A 245 -22.80 11.86 0.28
N LEU A 246 -21.56 12.33 0.47
CA LEU A 246 -20.87 12.27 1.73
C LEU A 246 -21.19 13.52 2.56
N LEU A 247 -21.85 13.32 3.71
CA LEU A 247 -22.15 14.38 4.67
C LEU A 247 -20.97 14.63 5.62
N VAL A 248 -20.54 15.89 5.70
CA VAL A 248 -19.49 16.36 6.62
C VAL A 248 -20.15 17.03 7.81
N GLY A 249 -20.05 16.37 8.97
CA GLY A 249 -20.66 16.80 10.24
C GLY A 249 -21.51 15.70 10.86
N ASP A 250 -21.93 15.89 12.12
CA ASP A 250 -22.83 14.96 12.81
C ASP A 250 -24.29 15.39 12.57
N VAL A 251 -25.06 14.54 11.88
CA VAL A 251 -26.46 14.82 11.53
C VAL A 251 -27.32 14.89 12.79
N LEU A 252 -27.11 13.98 13.75
CA LEU A 252 -27.90 13.94 14.97
C LEU A 252 -27.63 15.18 15.85
N GLU A 253 -26.38 15.59 16.01
CA GLU A 253 -25.98 16.80 16.73
C GLU A 253 -26.61 18.04 16.08
N TRP A 254 -26.56 18.14 14.74
CA TRP A 254 -27.19 19.23 14.02
C TRP A 254 -28.70 19.26 14.25
N LEU A 255 -29.36 18.10 14.18
CA LEU A 255 -30.80 17.98 14.45
C LEU A 255 -31.15 18.37 15.88
N GLN A 256 -30.39 17.91 16.89
CA GLN A 256 -30.62 18.26 18.29
C GLN A 256 -30.52 19.78 18.53
N LYS A 257 -29.51 20.43 17.93
CA LYS A 257 -29.31 21.88 18.01
C LYS A 257 -30.45 22.66 17.36
N ASN A 258 -30.93 22.22 16.19
CA ASN A 258 -31.93 22.95 15.40
C ASN A 258 -33.39 22.61 15.75
N HIS A 259 -33.65 21.42 16.30
CA HIS A 259 -34.98 21.03 16.81
C HIS A 259 -35.34 21.83 18.06
N SER A 260 -34.38 21.99 18.98
CA SER A 260 -34.52 22.78 20.22
C SER A 260 -34.87 24.25 19.95
N ALA A 261 -34.44 24.80 18.81
CA ALA A 261 -34.71 26.18 18.40
C ALA A 261 -36.11 26.37 17.77
N LYS A 262 -36.77 25.29 17.31
CA LYS A 262 -38.06 25.33 16.59
C LYS A 262 -39.28 24.94 17.44
N THR A 263 -39.10 24.36 18.63
CA THR A 263 -40.19 24.22 19.62
C THR A 263 -40.25 25.44 20.54
N PRO A 264 -41.26 26.33 20.41
CA PRO A 264 -41.47 27.37 21.42
C PRO A 264 -41.79 26.71 22.76
N SER A 265 -41.11 27.13 23.83
CA SER A 265 -41.50 26.77 25.18
C SER A 265 -42.93 27.26 25.42
N TYR A 266 -43.90 26.37 25.36
CA TYR A 266 -45.22 26.60 25.94
C TYR A 266 -45.12 26.33 27.45
N ASP A 267 -44.37 27.17 28.15
CA ASP A 267 -44.51 27.30 29.60
C ASP A 267 -45.63 28.31 29.85
N ARG A 268 -46.74 27.78 30.37
CA ARG A 268 -47.80 28.52 31.06
C ARG A 268 -47.51 28.57 32.55
#